data_AF-J1JZF0-F1
#
_entry.id   AF-J1JZF0-F1
#
_cell.length_a   1.000
_cell.length_b   1.000
_cell.length_c   1.000
_cell.angle_alpha   90.00
_cell.angle_beta   90.00
_cell.angle_gamma   90.00
#
_symmetry.space_group_name_H-M   'P 1'
#
loop_
_entity.id
_entity.type
_entity.pdbx_description
1 polymer ?
#
loop_
_entity_poly.entity_id
_entity_poly.type
_entity_poly.pdbx_seq_one_letter_code
_entity_poly.pdbx_strand_id
1 'polypeptide(L)' 'MELALAAKYIGAGLACFGMAGTALGLGNIFAAFLSGALRNPSAADSQFGRLVFGFAVTEALGIFSLLIALLLLFAV' A
#
# COMPACT_ATOMS: atom_id res chain seq x y z
N MET A 1 -4.12 4.30 -33.31
CA MET A 1 -3.32 3.43 -32.44
C MET A 1 -2.50 4.26 -31.43
N GLU A 2 -1.90 5.38 -31.83
CA GLU A 2 -1.08 6.21 -30.94
C GLU A 2 -1.82 6.85 -29.76
N LEU A 3 -3.08 7.28 -29.92
CA LEU A 3 -3.86 7.86 -28.81
C LEU A 3 -4.05 6.86 -27.67
N ALA A 4 -4.30 5.59 -27.99
CA ALA A 4 -4.45 4.53 -26.99
C ALA A 4 -3.13 4.27 -26.25
N LEU A 5 -2.00 4.31 -26.96
CA LEU A 5 -0.68 4.16 -26.35
C LEU A 5 -0.36 5.32 -25.38
N ALA A 6 -0.64 6.56 -25.78
CA ALA A 6 -0.47 7.72 -24.90
C ALA A 6 -1.38 7.62 -23.65
N ALA A 7 -2.63 7.22 -23.83
CA ALA A 7 -3.58 7.03 -22.73
C ALA A 7 -3.11 5.94 -21.75
N LYS A 8 -2.48 4.85 -22.23
CA LYS A 8 -1.90 3.81 -21.37
C LYS A 8 -0.79 4.35 -20.48
N TYR A 9 0.14 5.14 -21.02
CA TYR A 9 1.24 5.71 -20.23
C TYR A 9 0.73 6.69 -19.17
N ILE A 10 -0.26 7.52 -19.51
CA ILE A 10 -0.92 8.41 -18.54
C ILE A 10 -1.65 7.58 -17.47
N GLY A 11 -2.40 6.55 -17.88
CA GLY A 11 -3.11 5.65 -16.99
C GLY A 11 -2.18 4.92 -16.01
N ALA A 12 -1.01 4.47 -16.47
CA ALA A 12 0.00 3.84 -15.62
C ALA A 12 0.53 4.81 -14.55
N GLY A 13 0.81 6.06 -14.92
CA GLY A 13 1.20 7.11 -13.97
C GLY A 13 0.08 7.42 -12.96
N LEU A 14 -1.17 7.50 -13.42
CA LEU A 14 -2.32 7.73 -12.55
C LEU A 14 -2.58 6.57 -11.58
N ALA A 15 -2.40 5.33 -12.03
CA ALA A 15 -2.57 4.14 -11.20
C ALA A 15 -1.64 4.18 -9.98
N CYS A 16 -0.41 4.71 -10.11
CA CYS A 16 0.55 4.83 -9.01
C CYS A 16 0.07 5.72 -7.84
N PHE A 17 -0.85 6.65 -8.05
CA PHE A 17 -1.42 7.45 -6.95
C PHE A 17 -2.19 6.60 -5.94
N GLY A 18 -2.68 5.42 -6.34
CA GLY A 18 -3.33 4.47 -5.42
C GLY A 18 -2.43 4.06 -4.25
N MET A 19 -1.10 4.05 -4.43
CA MET A 19 -0.13 3.74 -3.36
C MET A 19 -0.10 4.79 -2.25
N ALA A 20 -0.56 6.03 -2.50
CA ALA A 20 -0.57 7.08 -1.48
C ALA A 20 -1.46 6.71 -0.29
N GLY A 21 -2.60 6.06 -0.54
CA GLY A 21 -3.51 5.59 0.51
C GLY A 21 -2.85 4.53 1.41
N THR A 22 -2.15 3.57 0.79
CA THR A 22 -1.38 2.55 1.51
C THR A 22 -0.26 3.18 2.34
N ALA A 23 0.49 4.13 1.79
CA ALA A 23 1.56 4.82 2.53
C ALA A 23 1.03 5.53 3.79
N LEU A 24 -0.09 6.25 3.68
CA LEU A 24 -0.76 6.88 4.82
C LEU A 24 -1.30 5.86 5.81
N GLY A 25 -1.92 4.79 5.32
CA GLY A 25 -2.46 3.70 6.14
C GLY A 25 -1.38 2.99 6.95
N LEU A 26 -0.27 2.63 6.32
CA LEU A 26 0.87 2.02 7.00
C LEU A 26 1.50 2.96 8.02
N GLY A 27 1.71 4.23 7.66
CA GLY A 27 2.22 5.23 8.60
C GLY A 27 1.37 5.30 9.87
N ASN A 28 0.04 5.31 9.71
CA ASN A 28 -0.89 5.32 10.84
C ASN A 28 -0.86 4.01 11.66
N ILE A 29 -0.86 2.85 11.00
CA ILE A 29 -0.82 1.53 11.66
C ILE A 29 0.44 1.38 12.53
N PHE A 30 1.62 1.68 11.97
CA PHE A 30 2.87 1.56 12.69
C PHE A 30 3.03 2.63 13.78
N ALA A 31 2.57 3.87 13.55
CA ALA A 31 2.58 4.91 14.57
C ALA A 31 1.68 4.54 15.76
N ALA A 32 0.47 4.02 15.51
CA ALA A 32 -0.44 3.57 16.54
C ALA A 32 0.14 2.38 17.34
N PHE A 33 0.75 1.40 16.65
CA PHE A 33 1.42 0.29 17.31
C PHE A 33 2.58 0.77 18.20
N LEU A 34 3.47 1.61 17.69
CA LEU A 34 4.60 2.13 18.47
C LEU A 34 4.12 2.92 19.69
N SER A 35 3.11 3.78 19.51
CA SER A 35 2.51 4.55 20.61
C SER A 35 1.87 3.65 21.67
N GLY A 36 1.24 2.54 21.26
CA GLY A 36 0.71 1.52 22.17
C GLY A 36 1.80 0.72 22.88
N ALA A 37 2.82 0.28 22.14
CA ALA A 37 3.94 -0.51 22.65
C ALA A 37 4.76 0.27 23.69
N LEU A 38 4.98 1.57 23.49
CA LEU A 38 5.66 2.42 24.47
C LEU A 38 4.86 2.61 25.77
N ARG A 39 3.52 2.52 25.70
CA ARG A 39 2.64 2.62 26.89
C ARG A 39 2.53 1.31 27.65
N ASN A 40 2.61 0.16 26.96
CA ASN A 40 2.59 -1.16 27.58
C ASN A 40 3.50 -2.15 26.82
N PRO A 41 4.82 -2.15 27.11
CA PRO A 41 5.78 -2.96 26.37
C PRO A 41 5.53 -4.47 26.48
N SER A 42 5.05 -4.96 27.62
CA SER A 42 4.84 -6.41 27.84
C SER A 42 3.69 -6.98 27.00
N ALA A 43 2.76 -6.14 26.56
CA ALA A 43 1.67 -6.54 25.68
C ALA A 43 2.05 -6.47 24.18
N ALA A 44 3.12 -5.76 23.82
CA ALA A 44 3.45 -5.44 22.43
C ALA A 44 3.66 -6.70 21.57
N ASP A 45 4.43 -7.66 22.08
CA ASP A 45 4.74 -8.91 21.36
C ASP A 45 3.47 -9.71 21.03
N SER A 46 2.50 -9.74 21.96
CA SER A 46 1.22 -10.42 21.75
C SER A 46 0.36 -9.79 20.64
N GLN A 47 0.59 -8.51 20.31
CA GLN A 47 -0.14 -7.80 19.27
C GLN A 47 0.62 -7.75 17.93
N PHE A 48 1.89 -8.14 17.89
CA PHE A 48 2.71 -8.07 16.68
C PHE A 48 2.11 -8.87 15.51
N GLY A 49 1.53 -10.05 15.77
CA GLY A 49 0.85 -10.82 14.73
C GLY A 49 -0.34 -10.07 14.09
N ARG A 50 -1.09 -9.30 14.89
CA ARG A 50 -2.21 -8.47 14.39
C ARG A 50 -1.70 -7.26 13.62
N LEU A 51 -0.59 -6.66 14.06
CA LEU A 51 0.11 -5.61 13.32
C LEU A 51 0.50 -6.09 11.92
N VAL A 52 1.19 -7.24 11.82
CA VAL A 52 1.65 -7.81 10.55
C VAL A 52 0.46 -8.12 9.63
N PHE A 53 -0.63 -8.68 10.17
CA PHE A 53 -1.85 -8.91 9.40
C PHE A 53 -2.43 -7.60 8.84
N GLY A 54 -2.57 -6.57 9.68
CA GLY A 54 -3.08 -5.25 9.25
C GLY A 54 -2.18 -4.57 8.22
N PHE A 55 -0.86 -4.66 8.40
CA PHE A 55 0.16 -4.22 7.43
C PHE A 55 -0.02 -4.93 6.08
N ALA A 56 -0.07 -6.27 6.08
CA ALA A 56 -0.13 -7.05 4.85
C ALA A 56 -1.40 -6.76 4.03
N VAL A 57 -2.56 -6.64 4.69
CA VAL A 57 -3.82 -6.30 4.01
C VAL A 57 -3.80 -4.87 3.46
N THR A 58 -3.21 -3.92 4.20
CA THR A 58 -3.09 -2.52 3.76
C THR A 58 -2.11 -2.38 2.60
N GLU A 59 -1.00 -3.11 2.65
CA GLU A 59 0.02 -3.14 1.60
C GLU A 59 -0.50 -3.78 0.32
N ALA A 60 -1.34 -4.82 0.43
CA ALA A 60 -1.96 -5.46 -0.73
C ALA A 60 -2.73 -4.47 -1.62
N LEU A 61 -3.37 -3.45 -1.03
CA LEU A 61 -4.05 -2.39 -1.79
C LEU A 61 -3.06 -1.57 -2.64
N GLY A 62 -1.87 -1.29 -2.11
CA GLY A 62 -0.81 -0.58 -2.81
C GLY A 62 -0.19 -1.44 -3.92
N ILE A 63 0.04 -2.73 -3.63
CA ILE A 63 0.51 -3.70 -4.61
C ILE A 63 -0.48 -3.86 -5.77
N PHE A 64 -1.80 -3.84 -5.52
CA PHE A 64 -2.77 -3.86 -6.60
C PHE A 64 -2.71 -2.61 -7.49
N SER A 65 -2.50 -1.43 -6.90
CA SER A 65 -2.26 -0.19 -7.65
C SER A 65 -1.01 -0.29 -8.54
N LEU A 66 0.09 -0.84 -8.01
CA LEU A 66 1.30 -1.12 -8.78
C LEU A 66 1.05 -2.17 -9.88
N LEU A 67 0.31 -3.24 -9.60
CA LEU A 67 -0.03 -4.28 -10.56
C LEU A 67 -0.76 -3.68 -11.76
N ILE A 68 -1.76 -2.82 -11.54
CA ILE A 68 -2.48 -2.15 -12.64
C ILE A 68 -1.53 -1.29 -13.47
N ALA A 69 -0.62 -0.54 -12.84
CA ALA A 69 0.39 0.22 -13.57
C ALA A 69 1.28 -0.67 -14.45
N LEU A 70 1.74 -1.81 -13.92
CA LEU A 70 2.56 -2.77 -14.66
C LEU A 70 1.79 -3.41 -15.82
N LEU A 71 0.51 -3.74 -15.63
CA LEU A 71 -0.33 -4.29 -16.68
C LEU A 71 -0.51 -3.31 -17.84
N LEU A 72 -0.73 -2.01 -17.55
CA LEU A 72 -0.85 -0.96 -18.56
C LEU A 72 0.46 -0.69 -19.32
N LEU A 73 1.61 -0.97 -18.70
CA LEU A 73 2.91 -0.80 -19.33
C LEU A 73 3.32 -1.99 -20.21
N PHE A 74 2.99 -3.21 -19.79
CA PHE A 74 3.65 -4.41 -20.32
C PHE A 74 2.71 -5.50 -20.83
N ALA A 75 1.42 -5.50 -20.49
CA ALA A 75 0.52 -6.60 -20.80
C ALA A 75 -0.63 -6.21 -21.74
N VAL A 76 -1.30 -5.10 -21.43
CA VAL A 76 -2.36 -4.48 -22.23
C VAL A 76 -1.77 -3.28 -22.92
#